data_AF-A0AB34II27-F1
#
_entry.id   AF-A0AB34II27-F1
#
_cell.length_a   1.000
_cell.length_b   1.000
_cell.length_c   1.000
_cell.angle_alpha   90.00
_cell.angle_beta   90.00
_cell.angle_gamma   90.00
#
_symmetry.space_group_name_H-M   'P 1'
#
loop_
_entity.id
_entity.type
_entity.pdbx_description
1 polymer ?
#
loop_
_entity_poly.entity_id
_entity_poly.type
_entity_poly.pdbx_seq_one_letter_code
_entity_poly.pdbx_strand_id
1 'polypeptide(L)'
;MSGTASLSVIKKAFPHLSDADLQKIREPCQRAQWAIYSGPFKLTPEYSANPIGAFPFGGCGLMTQKMDGMFMLWDGVSQMYNRGRGGSGSAVAHAQDPPSSFYKHLPPVELEGELCYRSGEYSRGHGAKTNGWRHACLFVWDAPLHPGTYAERWAYVKKLLSDYDPQYVRPVPFLGVAKSRRVVDATLAKVRSTKVPCVFGSGGMVGASYEGGEGVMIRDPNALYVYSCFEPKAHGHKKGQTTVLYKWLEEYGNDECLVLKAGAAEAPQEADAPRAKRRKPNGSSEAHESMGANSLWVSLPNGTEFALRAISRLNTKASDVKPGSIITFTYHGWSNGLPLNPSAQAFRTDRSWEDIKDNFIPPPNLELGLAEGRVKRQVSLKRASST
;
A
#
# COMPACT_ATOMS: atom_id res chain seq x y z
N MET A 1 26.53 -15.05 -15.61
CA MET A 1 27.58 -14.03 -15.45
C MET A 1 27.11 -13.09 -14.36
N SER A 2 27.78 -13.05 -13.21
CA SER A 2 27.42 -12.22 -12.07
C SER A 2 27.71 -10.75 -12.40
N GLY A 3 26.65 -9.99 -12.69
CA GLY A 3 26.73 -8.55 -12.92
C GLY A 3 27.01 -7.85 -11.59
N THR A 4 28.27 -7.71 -11.23
CA THR A 4 28.67 -6.75 -10.19
C THR A 4 29.00 -5.43 -10.87
N ALA A 5 28.51 -4.32 -10.33
CA ALA A 5 28.98 -3.00 -10.72
C ALA A 5 30.51 -3.02 -10.64
N SER A 6 31.19 -2.65 -11.72
CA SER A 6 32.64 -2.50 -11.69
C SER A 6 32.98 -1.46 -10.62
N LEU A 7 33.98 -1.75 -9.77
CA LEU A 7 34.48 -0.79 -8.78
C LEU A 7 34.80 0.57 -9.40
N SER A 8 35.14 0.61 -10.68
CA SER A 8 35.36 1.85 -11.43
C SER A 8 34.12 2.75 -11.53
N VAL A 9 32.91 2.20 -11.54
CA VAL A 9 31.65 2.94 -11.60
C VAL A 9 31.34 3.57 -10.24
N ILE A 10 31.48 2.78 -9.17
CA ILE A 10 31.26 3.27 -7.79
C ILE A 10 32.32 4.30 -7.40
N LYS A 11 33.59 4.08 -7.76
CA LYS A 11 34.69 5.01 -7.51
C LYS A 11 34.53 6.34 -8.26
N LYS A 12 33.90 6.33 -9.44
CA LYS A 12 33.56 7.56 -10.17
C LYS A 12 32.47 8.36 -9.46
N ALA A 13 31.51 7.69 -8.82
CA ALA A 13 30.45 8.33 -8.04
C ALA A 13 30.96 8.82 -6.66
N PHE A 14 31.92 8.10 -6.06
CA PHE A 14 32.44 8.38 -4.72
C PHE A 14 33.98 8.43 -4.72
N PRO A 15 34.60 9.45 -5.34
CA PRO A 15 36.06 9.50 -5.53
C PRO A 15 36.86 9.69 -4.23
N HIS A 16 36.18 10.04 -3.14
CA HIS A 16 36.79 10.25 -1.82
C HIS A 16 36.85 8.97 -0.96
N LEU A 17 36.20 7.89 -1.38
CA LEU A 17 36.21 6.62 -0.63
C LEU A 17 37.39 5.75 -1.03
N SER A 18 38.00 5.08 -0.05
CA SER A 18 39.09 4.14 -0.30
C SER A 18 38.56 2.85 -0.95
N ASP A 19 39.43 2.11 -1.66
CA ASP A 19 39.03 0.82 -2.25
C ASP A 19 38.57 -0.19 -1.17
N ALA A 20 39.07 -0.08 0.06
CA ALA A 20 38.61 -0.88 1.19
C ALA A 20 37.19 -0.49 1.67
N ASP A 21 36.85 0.80 1.64
CA ASP A 21 35.49 1.26 1.96
C ASP A 21 34.51 0.89 0.85
N LEU A 22 34.93 0.99 -0.42
CA LEU A 22 34.16 0.50 -1.57
C LEU A 22 33.92 -1.01 -1.51
N GLN A 23 34.90 -1.79 -1.02
CA GLN A 23 34.77 -3.22 -0.81
C GLN A 23 33.81 -3.53 0.37
N LYS A 24 33.88 -2.78 1.47
CA LYS A 24 32.92 -2.87 2.59
C LYS A 24 31.51 -2.44 2.22
N ILE A 25 31.33 -1.57 1.23
CA ILE A 25 30.03 -1.26 0.63
C ILE A 25 29.50 -2.44 -0.19
N ARG A 26 30.40 -3.18 -0.86
CA ARG A 26 30.07 -4.34 -1.70
C ARG A 26 29.74 -5.61 -0.92
N GLU A 27 30.34 -5.83 0.24
CA GLU A 27 30.15 -7.07 1.04
C GLU A 27 28.72 -7.23 1.64
N PRO A 28 28.04 -6.17 2.13
CA PRO A 28 26.63 -6.24 2.55
C PRO A 28 25.66 -6.55 1.41
N CYS A 29 25.95 -6.10 0.18
CA CYS A 29 25.12 -6.34 -1.01
C CYS A 29 24.89 -7.83 -1.32
N GLN A 30 25.75 -8.74 -0.84
CA GLN A 30 25.62 -10.17 -1.14
C GLN A 30 24.91 -11.00 -0.06
N ARG A 31 24.69 -10.48 1.17
CA ARG A 31 24.18 -11.30 2.29
C ARG A 31 23.01 -10.73 3.08
N ALA A 32 22.66 -9.46 2.95
CA ALA A 32 21.58 -8.88 3.75
C ALA A 32 20.20 -9.08 3.07
N GLN A 33 19.27 -9.69 3.80
CA GLN A 33 17.85 -9.62 3.49
C GLN A 33 17.36 -8.20 3.81
N TRP A 34 16.99 -7.44 2.79
CA TRP A 34 16.63 -6.03 2.87
C TRP A 34 15.11 -5.82 3.02
N ALA A 35 14.65 -5.05 4.01
CA ALA A 35 13.50 -4.14 3.83
C ALA A 35 13.33 -3.19 5.01
N ILE A 36 13.13 -1.90 4.73
CA ILE A 36 12.54 -0.92 5.67
C ILE A 36 11.05 -1.21 5.88
N TYR A 37 10.69 -1.49 7.13
CA TYR A 37 9.30 -1.63 7.56
C TYR A 37 8.78 -0.31 8.12
N SER A 38 7.91 0.35 7.35
CA SER A 38 6.93 1.28 7.92
C SER A 38 5.77 0.43 8.46
N GLY A 39 5.86 -0.01 9.72
CA GLY A 39 4.66 -0.48 10.40
C GLY A 39 3.65 0.64 10.56
N PRO A 40 2.36 0.34 10.79
CA PRO A 40 1.41 1.37 11.17
C PRO A 40 1.78 1.86 12.56
N PHE A 41 2.68 2.84 12.64
CA PHE A 41 2.77 3.68 13.82
C PHE A 41 1.61 4.67 13.71
N LYS A 42 0.46 4.28 14.27
CA LYS A 42 -0.57 5.25 14.59
C LYS A 42 0.02 6.16 15.66
N LEU A 43 0.06 7.47 15.43
CA LEU A 43 0.06 8.39 16.57
C LEU A 43 -1.23 8.07 17.34
N THR A 44 -1.11 7.41 18.48
CA THR A 44 -2.24 7.15 19.36
C THR A 44 -2.84 8.50 19.80
N PRO A 45 -4.10 8.53 20.25
CA PRO A 45 -4.70 9.72 20.85
C PRO A 45 -3.84 10.33 21.98
N GLU A 46 -2.95 9.58 22.61
CA GLU A 46 -1.99 10.12 23.60
C GLU A 46 -1.03 11.18 22.99
N TYR A 47 -0.72 11.12 21.70
CA TYR A 47 0.00 12.20 21.00
C TYR A 47 -0.91 13.39 20.62
N SER A 48 -2.23 13.20 20.59
CA SER A 48 -3.20 14.30 20.44
C SER A 48 -3.42 15.09 21.73
N ALA A 49 -3.00 14.53 22.87
CA ALA A 49 -3.07 15.18 24.18
C ALA A 49 -1.82 16.02 24.50
N ASN A 50 -0.79 16.04 23.64
CA ASN A 50 0.36 16.92 23.81
C ASN A 50 -0.01 18.31 23.25
N PRO A 51 -0.26 19.34 24.09
CA PRO A 51 -0.80 20.63 23.63
C PRO A 51 0.19 21.42 22.76
N ILE A 52 1.43 20.95 22.70
CA ILE A 52 2.53 21.52 21.92
C ILE A 52 2.80 20.54 20.78
N GLY A 53 2.27 20.83 19.59
CA GLY A 53 2.33 20.01 18.38
C GLY A 53 3.73 19.84 17.76
N ALA A 54 4.72 19.46 18.55
CA ALA A 54 6.08 19.20 18.11
C ALA A 54 6.15 17.83 17.41
N PHE A 55 6.63 17.83 16.17
CA PHE A 55 7.01 16.60 15.48
C PHE A 55 8.15 15.89 16.25
N PRO A 56 8.20 14.55 16.27
CA PRO A 56 9.25 13.77 16.96
C PRO A 56 10.69 14.07 16.50
N PHE A 57 10.86 14.80 15.40
CA PHE A 57 12.13 15.12 14.74
C PHE A 57 12.74 16.47 15.14
N GLY A 58 12.55 16.90 16.38
CA GLY A 58 12.98 18.25 16.78
C GLY A 58 12.21 19.37 16.06
N GLY A 59 10.95 19.11 15.67
CA GLY A 59 10.02 20.13 15.20
C GLY A 59 9.68 20.12 13.71
N CYS A 60 10.35 19.36 12.84
CA CYS A 60 9.92 19.23 11.44
C CYS A 60 10.33 17.94 10.71
N GLY A 61 9.57 17.55 9.68
CA GLY A 61 9.88 16.39 8.83
C GLY A 61 9.75 16.70 7.34
N LEU A 62 10.49 16.00 6.48
CA LEU A 62 10.34 16.08 5.03
C LEU A 62 9.20 15.19 4.56
N MET A 63 8.24 15.77 3.83
CA MET A 63 7.06 15.06 3.33
C MET A 63 7.21 14.71 1.85
N THR A 64 6.94 13.45 1.52
CA THR A 64 6.80 12.97 0.15
C THR A 64 5.46 12.27 -0.02
N GLN A 65 4.94 12.22 -1.25
CA GLN A 65 3.75 11.43 -1.54
C GLN A 65 4.04 9.96 -1.27
N LYS A 66 3.11 9.28 -0.61
CA LYS A 66 3.12 7.84 -0.53
C LYS A 66 2.54 7.29 -1.84
N MET A 67 3.36 6.57 -2.58
CA MET A 67 2.95 5.86 -3.78
C MET A 67 2.23 4.56 -3.38
N ASP A 68 1.41 4.05 -4.30
CA ASP A 68 0.68 2.77 -4.14
C ASP A 68 1.18 1.80 -5.22
N GLY A 69 2.42 1.35 -5.03
CA GLY A 69 3.15 0.54 -5.99
C GLY A 69 3.78 -0.69 -5.35
N MET A 70 4.70 -1.30 -6.08
CA MET A 70 5.53 -2.38 -5.55
C MET A 70 6.86 -1.77 -5.07
N PHE A 71 7.18 -1.93 -3.79
CA PHE A 71 8.51 -1.58 -3.28
C PHE A 71 9.60 -2.27 -4.12
N MET A 72 10.62 -1.50 -4.48
CA MET A 72 11.82 -1.98 -5.17
C MET A 72 13.08 -1.34 -4.59
N LEU A 73 14.11 -2.17 -4.43
CA LEU A 73 15.50 -1.78 -4.31
C LEU A 73 16.20 -2.05 -5.65
N TRP A 74 16.69 -1.00 -6.30
CA TRP A 74 17.49 -1.07 -7.53
C TRP A 74 18.97 -1.17 -7.16
N ASP A 75 19.70 -2.12 -7.76
CA ASP A 75 21.10 -2.41 -7.39
C ASP A 75 22.15 -1.50 -8.07
N GLY A 76 21.74 -0.62 -8.98
CA GLY A 76 22.66 0.20 -9.77
C GLY A 76 23.23 -0.49 -11.01
N VAL A 77 22.79 -1.70 -11.36
CA VAL A 77 23.40 -2.50 -12.44
C VAL A 77 22.36 -3.10 -13.37
N SER A 78 21.55 -4.03 -12.88
CA SER A 78 20.58 -4.77 -13.71
C SER A 78 19.46 -5.45 -12.92
N GLN A 79 19.50 -5.44 -11.59
CA GLN A 79 18.57 -6.18 -10.75
C GLN A 79 17.70 -5.27 -9.88
N MET A 80 16.46 -5.69 -9.69
CA MET A 80 15.55 -5.10 -8.71
C MET A 80 15.14 -6.13 -7.68
N TYR A 81 15.05 -5.74 -6.41
CA TYR A 81 14.62 -6.61 -5.33
C TYR A 81 13.32 -6.09 -4.73
N ASN A 82 12.28 -6.93 -4.73
CA ASN A 82 11.03 -6.63 -4.04
C ASN A 82 11.00 -7.28 -2.64
N ARG A 83 10.04 -6.83 -1.82
CA ARG A 83 9.74 -7.49 -0.55
C ARG A 83 8.97 -8.77 -0.83
N GLY A 84 9.60 -9.93 -0.67
CA GLY A 84 8.87 -11.19 -0.75
C GLY A 84 7.87 -11.32 0.39
N ARG A 85 6.60 -11.57 0.07
CA ARG A 85 5.66 -12.21 1.00
C ARG A 85 5.95 -13.70 0.98
N GLY A 86 7.03 -14.14 1.62
CA GLY A 86 7.26 -15.58 1.78
C GLY A 86 6.10 -16.19 2.57
N GLY A 87 5.38 -17.12 1.94
CA GLY A 87 4.22 -17.81 2.50
C GLY A 87 4.50 -18.64 3.77
N SER A 88 5.74 -18.67 4.23
CA SER A 88 6.21 -19.40 5.42
C SER A 88 6.90 -18.51 6.47
N GLY A 89 6.77 -17.18 6.36
CA GLY A 89 7.39 -16.25 7.31
C GLY A 89 8.89 -15.99 7.09
N SER A 90 9.47 -16.53 6.01
CA SER A 90 10.81 -16.16 5.54
C SER A 90 10.70 -15.00 4.54
N ALA A 91 11.23 -13.84 4.89
CA ALA A 91 11.29 -12.66 4.02
C ALA A 91 12.42 -12.82 3.00
N VAL A 92 12.27 -13.73 2.04
CA VAL A 92 13.22 -13.84 0.93
C VAL A 92 12.92 -12.72 -0.06
N ALA A 93 13.84 -11.79 -0.24
CA ALA A 93 13.75 -10.80 -1.32
C ALA A 93 13.66 -11.55 -2.66
N HIS A 94 12.67 -11.22 -3.49
CA HIS A 94 12.61 -11.78 -4.83
C HIS A 94 13.27 -10.81 -5.79
N ALA A 95 14.36 -11.26 -6.40
CA ALA A 95 14.92 -10.61 -7.57
C ALA A 95 13.84 -10.54 -8.67
N GLN A 96 13.77 -9.40 -9.33
CA GLN A 96 13.04 -9.17 -10.56
C GLN A 96 14.09 -8.83 -11.59
N ASP A 97 14.02 -9.48 -12.75
CA ASP A 97 14.87 -9.21 -13.91
C ASP A 97 14.15 -8.19 -14.81
N PRO A 98 14.33 -6.86 -14.61
CA PRO A 98 13.81 -5.90 -15.57
C PRO A 98 14.43 -6.15 -16.96
N PRO A 99 13.69 -5.95 -18.05
CA PRO A 99 14.27 -6.01 -19.38
C PRO A 99 15.30 -4.89 -19.56
N SER A 100 16.29 -5.10 -20.44
CA SER A 100 17.31 -4.09 -20.74
C SER A 100 16.76 -2.79 -21.32
N SER A 101 15.57 -2.83 -21.92
CA SER A 101 14.83 -1.65 -22.35
C SER A 101 14.30 -0.79 -21.20
N PHE A 102 14.39 -1.25 -19.95
CA PHE A 102 14.03 -0.51 -18.75
C PHE A 102 15.28 -0.13 -17.94
N TYR A 103 16.10 -1.09 -17.53
CA TYR A 103 17.19 -0.82 -16.60
C TYR A 103 18.32 0.04 -17.17
N LYS A 104 18.48 0.09 -18.51
CA LYS A 104 19.45 1.00 -19.16
C LYS A 104 19.10 2.48 -18.99
N HIS A 105 17.86 2.79 -18.61
CA HIS A 105 17.41 4.14 -18.30
C HIS A 105 17.51 4.48 -16.81
N LEU A 106 18.08 3.60 -15.98
CA LEU A 106 18.24 3.84 -14.55
C LEU A 106 19.67 4.27 -14.21
N PRO A 107 19.85 5.06 -13.14
CA PRO A 107 21.18 5.46 -12.71
C PRO A 107 22.03 4.29 -12.24
N PRO A 108 23.37 4.34 -12.41
CA PRO A 108 24.26 3.27 -11.98
C PRO A 108 24.58 3.36 -10.48
N VAL A 109 23.57 3.61 -9.64
CA VAL A 109 23.67 3.70 -8.19
C VAL A 109 22.49 3.02 -7.54
N GLU A 110 22.68 2.50 -6.32
CA GLU A 110 21.62 1.84 -5.57
C GLU A 110 20.53 2.86 -5.17
N LEU A 111 19.26 2.54 -5.44
CA LEU A 111 18.13 3.42 -5.19
C LEU A 111 16.96 2.65 -4.57
N GLU A 112 16.26 3.29 -3.63
CA GLU A 112 15.01 2.77 -3.08
C GLU A 112 13.80 3.55 -3.60
N GLY A 113 12.76 2.82 -4.00
CA GLY A 113 11.55 3.42 -4.52
C GLY A 113 10.36 2.47 -4.62
N GLU A 114 9.28 2.99 -5.21
CA GLU A 114 8.13 2.20 -5.63
C GLU A 114 8.10 2.10 -7.15
N LEU A 115 8.02 0.88 -7.65
CA LEU A 115 7.70 0.61 -9.04
C LEU A 115 6.20 0.74 -9.21
N CYS A 116 5.79 1.78 -9.94
CA CYS A 116 4.40 2.07 -10.26
C CYS A 116 4.14 1.82 -11.75
N TYR A 117 2.90 1.44 -12.07
CA TYR A 117 2.41 1.27 -13.44
C TYR A 117 1.31 2.30 -13.73
N ARG A 118 0.94 2.45 -15.00
CA ARG A 118 -0.18 3.30 -15.43
C ARG A 118 -1.46 2.93 -14.65
N SER A 119 -2.09 3.96 -14.06
CA SER A 119 -3.37 3.98 -13.33
C SER A 119 -3.34 3.88 -11.79
N GLY A 120 -2.20 4.01 -11.12
CA GLY A 120 -2.15 4.20 -9.65
C GLY A 120 -2.76 3.08 -8.79
N GLU A 121 -3.26 2.02 -9.40
CA GLU A 121 -3.93 0.90 -8.76
C GLU A 121 -2.93 -0.22 -8.47
N TYR A 122 -2.61 -0.40 -7.19
CA TYR A 122 -1.86 -1.55 -6.68
C TYR A 122 -2.45 -2.91 -7.10
N SER A 123 -3.74 -2.97 -7.44
CA SER A 123 -4.44 -4.20 -7.88
C SER A 123 -3.86 -4.82 -9.16
N ARG A 124 -2.98 -4.12 -9.89
CA ARG A 124 -2.26 -4.64 -11.06
C ARG A 124 -0.80 -5.02 -10.82
N GLY A 125 -0.28 -4.84 -9.60
CA GLY A 125 1.12 -5.17 -9.24
C GLY A 125 1.50 -6.65 -9.37
N HIS A 126 0.52 -7.56 -9.43
CA HIS A 126 0.77 -8.96 -9.78
C HIS A 126 1.10 -9.17 -11.28
N GLY A 127 0.81 -8.18 -12.14
CA GLY A 127 1.01 -8.21 -13.59
C GLY A 127 2.42 -7.81 -14.07
N ALA A 128 3.32 -7.41 -13.18
CA ALA A 128 4.73 -7.14 -13.51
C ALA A 128 5.45 -8.33 -14.17
N LYS A 129 4.90 -9.54 -14.01
CA LYS A 129 5.53 -10.80 -14.41
C LYS A 129 5.64 -11.03 -15.91
N THR A 130 4.90 -10.31 -16.77
CA THR A 130 4.97 -10.63 -18.21
C THR A 130 5.13 -9.46 -19.17
N ASN A 131 4.48 -8.29 -19.04
CA ASN A 131 4.56 -7.26 -20.12
C ASN A 131 4.44 -5.77 -19.68
N GLY A 132 4.44 -5.45 -18.38
CA GLY A 132 4.14 -4.11 -17.90
C GLY A 132 5.29 -3.07 -17.98
N TRP A 133 6.52 -3.48 -18.26
CA TRP A 133 7.73 -2.66 -18.07
C TRP A 133 7.79 -1.38 -18.90
N ARG A 134 7.20 -1.37 -20.11
CA ARG A 134 7.09 -0.17 -20.96
C ARG A 134 6.33 0.97 -20.27
N HIS A 135 5.43 0.63 -19.34
CA HIS A 135 4.61 1.57 -18.59
C HIS A 135 4.99 1.65 -17.11
N ALA A 136 6.10 1.03 -16.73
CA ALA A 136 6.63 1.12 -15.38
C ALA A 136 7.41 2.42 -15.19
N CYS A 137 7.39 2.94 -13.97
CA CYS A 137 8.25 4.02 -13.53
C CYS A 137 8.69 3.75 -12.09
N LEU A 138 9.99 3.86 -11.83
CA LEU A 138 10.55 3.80 -10.48
C LEU A 138 10.46 5.18 -9.83
N PHE A 139 9.57 5.33 -8.85
CA PHE A 139 9.46 6.52 -8.02
C PHE A 139 10.38 6.41 -6.80
N VAL A 140 11.51 7.11 -6.86
CA VAL A 140 12.61 6.99 -5.90
C VAL A 140 12.40 7.93 -4.71
N TRP A 141 12.57 7.44 -3.49
CA TRP A 141 12.47 8.25 -2.26
C TRP A 141 13.74 8.31 -1.42
N ASP A 142 14.72 7.43 -1.65
CA ASP A 142 16.00 7.44 -0.93
C ASP A 142 17.14 6.81 -1.77
N ALA A 143 18.37 7.09 -1.36
CA ALA A 143 19.61 6.56 -1.92
C ALA A 143 20.41 5.89 -0.78
N PRO A 144 20.17 4.60 -0.48
CA PRO A 144 20.65 3.92 0.74
C PRO A 144 22.16 3.97 0.96
N LEU A 145 22.95 3.96 -0.12
CA LEU A 145 24.42 4.02 -0.05
C LEU A 145 25.00 5.42 0.11
N HIS A 146 24.17 6.47 0.04
CA HIS A 146 24.65 7.83 0.27
C HIS A 146 24.85 8.04 1.79
N PRO A 147 26.04 8.46 2.26
CA PRO A 147 26.40 8.43 3.68
C PRO A 147 25.72 9.52 4.53
N GLY A 148 25.16 10.54 3.87
CA GLY A 148 24.52 11.68 4.53
C GLY A 148 23.18 11.38 5.19
N THR A 149 22.67 12.40 5.88
CA THR A 149 21.32 12.51 6.44
C THR A 149 20.25 12.42 5.36
N TYR A 150 19.00 12.15 5.75
CA TYR A 150 17.90 12.03 4.77
C TYR A 150 17.74 13.30 3.90
N ALA A 151 17.94 14.49 4.46
CA ALA A 151 17.89 15.74 3.70
C ALA A 151 18.98 15.78 2.60
N GLU A 152 20.20 15.34 2.92
CA GLU A 152 21.31 15.25 1.96
C GLU A 152 21.05 14.16 0.91
N ARG A 153 20.58 12.98 1.33
CA ARG A 153 20.20 11.89 0.41
C ARG A 153 19.06 12.30 -0.52
N TRP A 154 18.07 13.04 -0.02
CA TRP A 154 16.97 13.57 -0.82
C TRP A 154 17.44 14.62 -1.84
N ALA A 155 18.33 15.53 -1.42
CA ALA A 155 18.96 16.49 -2.33
C ALA A 155 19.77 15.78 -3.43
N TYR A 156 20.52 14.74 -3.05
CA TYR A 156 21.25 13.88 -3.97
C TYR A 156 20.32 13.19 -4.98
N VAL A 157 19.24 12.55 -4.53
CA VAL A 157 18.25 11.89 -5.41
C VAL A 157 17.65 12.87 -6.41
N LYS A 158 17.22 14.07 -5.96
CA LYS A 158 16.65 15.08 -6.87
C LYS A 158 17.64 15.53 -7.93
N LYS A 159 18.90 15.77 -7.55
CA LYS A 159 19.97 16.19 -8.48
C LYS A 159 20.35 15.05 -9.43
N LEU A 160 20.47 13.83 -8.93
CA LEU A 160 20.80 12.68 -9.76
C LEU A 160 19.74 12.47 -10.84
N LEU A 161 18.46 12.49 -10.45
CA LEU A 161 17.35 12.15 -11.35
C LEU A 161 16.92 13.29 -12.28
N SER A 162 17.48 14.50 -12.15
CA SER A 162 17.24 15.57 -13.14
C SER A 162 17.84 15.24 -14.51
N ASP A 163 18.84 14.35 -14.54
CA ASP A 163 19.58 13.99 -15.75
C ASP A 163 19.04 12.69 -16.41
N TYR A 164 17.96 12.12 -15.86
CA TYR A 164 17.38 10.86 -16.33
C TYR A 164 15.97 11.07 -16.88
N ASP A 165 15.56 10.16 -17.76
CA ASP A 165 14.24 10.22 -18.39
C ASP A 165 13.13 9.95 -17.34
N PRO A 166 12.28 10.95 -17.04
CA PRO A 166 11.21 10.84 -16.04
C PRO A 166 10.16 9.78 -16.40
N GLN A 167 10.15 9.27 -17.64
CA GLN A 167 9.35 8.11 -18.03
C GLN A 167 9.70 6.87 -17.18
N TYR A 168 10.98 6.62 -16.95
CA TYR A 168 11.48 5.38 -16.35
C TYR A 168 11.78 5.51 -14.87
N VAL A 169 12.27 6.69 -14.45
CA VAL A 169 12.69 6.94 -13.07
C VAL A 169 12.50 8.40 -12.72
N ARG A 170 11.95 8.68 -11.55
CA ARG A 170 11.79 10.05 -11.05
C ARG A 170 11.75 10.07 -9.52
N PRO A 171 12.07 11.20 -8.88
CA PRO A 171 11.83 11.33 -7.44
C PRO A 171 10.33 11.22 -7.13
N VAL A 172 9.98 10.66 -5.98
CA VAL A 172 8.62 10.77 -5.45
C VAL A 172 8.21 12.25 -5.33
N PRO A 173 6.94 12.61 -5.57
CA PRO A 173 6.50 13.99 -5.40
C PRO A 173 6.81 14.54 -4.00
N PHE A 174 7.54 15.65 -3.95
CA PHE A 174 7.81 16.36 -2.70
C PHE A 174 6.59 17.19 -2.30
N LEU A 175 6.18 17.07 -1.04
CA LEU A 175 4.97 17.71 -0.52
C LEU A 175 5.27 18.83 0.46
N GLY A 176 6.55 19.10 0.75
CA GLY A 176 6.98 20.17 1.65
C GLY A 176 7.50 19.66 2.99
N VAL A 177 7.39 20.52 3.99
CA VAL A 177 7.90 20.27 5.35
C VAL A 177 6.75 20.16 6.33
N ALA A 178 6.64 19.02 7.02
CA ALA A 178 5.72 18.80 8.12
C ALA A 178 6.22 19.59 9.34
N LYS A 179 5.60 20.74 9.63
CA LYS A 179 5.87 21.53 10.85
C LYS A 179 4.87 21.29 11.97
N SER A 180 3.69 20.78 11.62
CA SER A 180 2.61 20.47 12.55
C SER A 180 1.67 19.46 11.92
N ARG A 181 0.86 18.78 12.74
CA ARG A 181 -0.16 17.85 12.25
C ARG A 181 -1.14 18.51 11.27
N ARG A 182 -1.57 19.75 11.53
CA ARG A 182 -2.44 20.51 10.62
C ARG A 182 -1.87 20.65 9.21
N VAL A 183 -0.56 20.85 9.08
CA VAL A 183 0.10 20.93 7.76
C VAL A 183 0.05 19.59 7.05
N VAL A 184 0.26 18.49 7.77
CA VAL A 184 0.18 17.13 7.22
C VAL A 184 -1.25 16.81 6.77
N ASP A 185 -2.26 17.10 7.59
CA ASP A 185 -3.67 16.84 7.26
C ASP A 185 -4.12 17.64 6.03
N ALA A 186 -3.75 18.92 5.96
CA ALA A 186 -4.01 19.76 4.79
C ALA A 186 -3.28 19.25 3.53
N THR A 187 -2.09 18.66 3.70
CA THR A 187 -1.32 18.06 2.61
C THR A 187 -1.96 16.76 2.13
N LEU A 188 -2.39 15.90 3.05
CA LEU A 188 -3.08 14.64 2.75
C LEU A 188 -4.34 14.87 1.90
N ALA A 189 -5.13 15.91 2.22
CA ALA A 189 -6.30 16.28 1.42
C ALA A 189 -5.94 16.63 -0.04
N LYS A 190 -4.79 17.28 -0.28
CA LYS A 190 -4.30 17.63 -1.62
C LYS A 190 -3.76 16.43 -2.39
N VAL A 191 -3.15 15.46 -1.68
CA VAL A 191 -2.62 14.24 -2.29
C VAL A 191 -3.71 13.46 -3.03
N ARG A 192 -4.95 13.45 -2.52
CA ARG A 192 -6.12 12.83 -3.19
C ARG A 192 -6.38 13.37 -4.59
N SER A 193 -6.21 14.68 -4.77
CA SER A 193 -6.42 15.36 -6.06
C SER A 193 -5.16 15.40 -6.93
N THR A 194 -4.03 14.86 -6.46
CA THR A 194 -2.77 14.98 -7.19
C THR A 194 -2.76 14.05 -8.39
N LYS A 195 -2.60 14.63 -9.58
CA LYS A 195 -2.32 13.91 -10.81
C LYS A 195 -0.86 14.12 -11.17
N VAL A 196 -0.08 13.05 -11.17
CA VAL A 196 1.25 13.02 -11.77
C VAL A 196 1.06 12.61 -13.23
N PRO A 197 1.27 13.51 -14.19
CA PRO A 197 1.06 13.20 -15.59
C PRO A 197 2.06 12.14 -16.08
N CYS A 198 1.63 11.34 -17.06
CA CYS A 198 2.58 10.62 -17.90
C CYS A 198 3.32 11.62 -18.82
N VAL A 199 4.48 11.19 -19.29
CA VAL A 199 5.34 12.01 -20.14
C VAL A 199 5.01 11.69 -21.60
N PHE A 200 5.02 12.69 -22.48
CA PHE A 200 4.91 12.45 -23.91
C PHE A 200 6.26 11.99 -24.45
N GLY A 201 6.32 10.76 -24.93
CA GLY A 201 7.47 10.26 -25.68
C GLY A 201 7.19 10.26 -27.18
N SER A 202 8.21 9.93 -27.96
CA SER A 202 8.21 9.92 -29.44
C SER A 202 7.20 8.97 -30.09
N GLY A 203 6.45 8.18 -29.32
CA GLY A 203 5.39 7.27 -29.80
C GLY A 203 4.06 7.38 -29.04
N GLY A 204 3.77 8.52 -28.41
CA GLY A 204 2.54 8.78 -27.64
C GLY A 204 2.79 8.94 -26.14
N MET A 205 1.73 8.83 -25.31
CA MET A 205 1.87 8.88 -23.85
C MET A 205 2.62 7.65 -23.33
N VAL A 206 3.76 7.86 -22.68
CA VAL A 206 4.59 6.82 -22.07
C VAL A 206 4.94 7.16 -20.62
N GLY A 207 5.31 6.12 -19.86
CA GLY A 207 5.49 6.21 -18.41
C GLY A 207 4.18 6.10 -17.63
N ALA A 208 4.30 5.98 -16.31
CA ALA A 208 3.14 5.90 -15.43
C ALA A 208 2.51 7.30 -15.23
N SER A 209 1.22 7.43 -15.54
CA SER A 209 0.36 8.43 -14.89
C SER A 209 -0.04 7.88 -13.53
N TYR A 210 0.03 8.74 -12.52
CA TYR A 210 -0.38 8.41 -11.16
C TYR A 210 -1.47 9.39 -10.75
N GLU A 211 -2.67 8.91 -10.50
CA GLU A 211 -3.79 9.72 -10.01
C GLU A 211 -4.10 9.32 -8.58
N GLY A 212 -4.13 10.30 -7.67
CA GLY A 212 -4.27 10.08 -6.23
C GLY A 212 -2.99 9.51 -5.61
N GLY A 213 -2.77 9.73 -4.31
CA GLY A 213 -1.75 9.02 -3.53
C GLY A 213 -2.38 8.31 -2.34
N GLU A 214 -1.77 7.22 -1.87
CA GLU A 214 -2.26 6.50 -0.68
C GLU A 214 -2.17 7.40 0.57
N GLY A 215 -1.21 8.32 0.59
CA GLY A 215 -1.04 9.28 1.68
C GLY A 215 0.26 10.06 1.59
N VAL A 216 0.82 10.39 2.75
CA VAL A 216 2.07 11.14 2.93
C VAL A 216 3.07 10.27 3.68
N MET A 217 4.31 10.21 3.21
CA MET A 217 5.43 9.69 3.98
C MET A 217 6.19 10.87 4.59
N ILE A 218 6.54 10.80 5.87
CA ILE A 218 7.26 11.85 6.59
C ILE A 218 8.56 11.26 7.13
N ARG A 219 9.68 11.92 6.86
CA ARG A 219 11.00 11.49 7.32
C ARG A 219 11.71 12.57 8.11
N ASP A 220 12.46 12.15 9.12
CA ASP A 220 13.37 13.04 9.83
C ASP A 220 14.45 13.53 8.85
N PRO A 221 14.62 14.85 8.63
CA PRO A 221 15.67 15.36 7.75
C PRO A 221 17.08 14.95 8.18
N ASN A 222 17.31 14.74 9.48
CA ASN A 222 18.62 14.44 10.05
C ASN A 222 18.88 12.93 10.17
N ALA A 223 17.93 12.08 9.78
CA ALA A 223 18.09 10.64 9.91
C ALA A 223 19.20 10.08 9.02
N LEU A 224 20.11 9.35 9.65
CA LEU A 224 20.99 8.43 8.92
C LEU A 224 20.17 7.28 8.32
N TYR A 225 20.68 6.73 7.23
CA TYR A 225 20.07 5.55 6.65
C TYR A 225 20.30 4.36 7.58
N VAL A 226 19.22 3.70 7.98
CA VAL A 226 19.30 2.48 8.79
C VAL A 226 18.74 1.35 7.95
N TYR A 227 19.63 0.45 7.54
CA TYR A 227 19.22 -0.83 7.01
C TYR A 227 18.51 -1.59 8.12
N SER A 228 17.19 -1.75 8.02
CA SER A 228 16.53 -2.81 8.78
C SER A 228 16.89 -4.12 8.10
N CYS A 229 17.98 -4.69 8.59
CA CYS A 229 18.29 -6.09 8.41
C CYS A 229 17.08 -6.91 8.91
N PHE A 230 16.56 -7.78 8.05
CA PHE A 230 15.79 -8.91 8.55
C PHE A 230 16.77 -9.85 9.24
N GLU A 231 17.03 -9.64 10.53
CA GLU A 231 17.59 -10.74 11.30
C GLU A 231 16.56 -11.88 11.33
N PRO A 232 16.96 -13.13 11.03
CA PRO A 232 16.12 -14.29 11.27
C PRO A 232 15.67 -14.24 12.73
N LYS A 233 14.36 -14.37 12.96
CA LYS A 233 13.73 -14.25 14.29
C LYS A 233 14.39 -15.18 15.31
N ALA A 234 15.43 -14.72 16.00
CA ALA A 234 15.93 -15.42 17.17
C ALA A 234 15.03 -15.08 18.36
N HIS A 235 14.80 -13.80 18.69
CA HIS A 235 14.03 -13.43 19.88
C HIS A 235 13.16 -12.20 19.66
N GLY A 236 11.84 -12.34 19.74
CA GLY A 236 10.87 -11.33 20.23
C GLY A 236 10.76 -9.95 19.58
N HIS A 237 11.68 -9.49 18.74
CA HIS A 237 11.66 -8.14 18.17
C HIS A 237 10.58 -8.03 17.10
N LYS A 238 9.64 -7.09 17.31
CA LYS A 238 8.67 -6.67 16.29
C LYS A 238 9.45 -6.14 15.08
N LYS A 239 9.10 -6.62 13.87
CA LYS A 239 9.71 -6.25 12.58
C LYS A 239 10.20 -4.79 12.55
N GLY A 240 11.48 -4.58 12.22
CA GLY A 240 12.23 -3.32 12.32
C GLY A 240 11.47 -2.06 11.90
N GLN A 241 10.75 -1.47 12.85
CA GLN A 241 10.15 -0.16 12.71
C GLN A 241 11.25 0.86 13.02
N THR A 242 11.44 1.81 12.12
CA THR A 242 12.29 2.95 12.39
C THR A 242 11.45 4.09 12.95
N THR A 243 11.97 4.80 13.95
CA THR A 243 11.32 5.98 14.53
C THR A 243 11.47 7.22 13.65
N VAL A 244 12.30 7.15 12.60
CA VAL A 244 12.59 8.28 11.70
C VAL A 244 11.76 8.31 10.41
N LEU A 245 10.79 7.40 10.26
CA LEU A 245 9.90 7.30 9.11
C LEU A 245 8.46 7.08 9.56
N TYR A 246 7.58 8.02 9.22
CA TYR A 246 6.14 7.90 9.44
C TYR A 246 5.38 7.79 8.14
N LYS A 247 4.28 7.05 8.21
CA LYS A 247 3.29 6.92 7.15
C LYS A 247 2.01 7.57 7.64
N TRP A 248 1.60 8.65 7.00
CA TRP A 248 0.35 9.36 7.26
C TRP A 248 -0.64 9.02 6.15
N LEU A 249 -1.54 8.10 6.45
CA LEU A 249 -2.58 7.71 5.51
C LEU A 249 -3.84 8.50 5.72
N GLU A 250 -4.70 8.46 4.71
CA GLU A 250 -6.12 8.65 4.93
C GLU A 250 -6.58 7.84 6.14
N GLU A 251 -7.36 8.50 7.00
CA GLU A 251 -8.06 7.79 8.05
C GLU A 251 -8.85 6.68 7.39
N TYR A 252 -8.72 5.48 7.94
CA TYR A 252 -9.51 4.35 7.52
C TYR A 252 -10.96 4.80 7.38
N GLY A 253 -11.55 4.56 6.21
CA GLY A 253 -12.99 4.72 6.08
C GLY A 253 -13.64 3.87 7.17
N ASN A 254 -14.59 4.45 7.88
CA ASN A 254 -15.43 3.70 8.79
C ASN A 254 -16.75 3.45 8.09
N ASP A 255 -17.22 2.22 8.17
CA ASP A 255 -18.56 1.86 7.72
C ASP A 255 -19.15 0.88 8.74
N GLU A 256 -20.43 0.60 8.57
CA GLU A 256 -21.13 -0.38 9.36
C GLU A 256 -21.52 -1.59 8.52
N CYS A 257 -21.39 -2.77 9.14
CA CYS A 257 -21.82 -4.02 8.53
C CYS A 257 -22.68 -4.82 9.50
N LEU A 258 -23.62 -5.59 8.93
CA LEU A 258 -24.43 -6.54 9.67
C LEU A 258 -23.73 -7.90 9.73
N VAL A 259 -23.62 -8.48 10.91
CA VAL A 259 -23.12 -9.84 11.07
C VAL A 259 -24.15 -10.84 10.58
N LEU A 260 -23.80 -11.61 9.56
CA LEU A 260 -24.66 -12.68 9.03
C LEU A 260 -24.41 -13.99 9.78
N LYS A 261 -23.14 -14.35 10.01
CA LYS A 261 -22.74 -15.55 10.75
C LYS A 261 -21.28 -15.47 11.21
N ALA A 262 -20.96 -16.21 12.27
CA ALA A 262 -19.58 -16.45 12.64
C ALA A 262 -18.89 -17.35 11.58
N GLY A 263 -17.61 -17.09 11.32
CA GLY A 263 -16.77 -18.03 10.59
C GLY A 263 -16.71 -19.33 11.38
N ALA A 264 -17.06 -20.45 10.75
CA ALA A 264 -17.12 -21.74 11.42
C ALA A 264 -15.80 -22.01 12.18
N ALA A 265 -15.89 -22.24 13.48
CA ALA A 265 -14.75 -22.64 14.29
C ALA A 265 -14.18 -23.99 13.80
N GLU A 266 -15.01 -24.83 13.20
CA GLU A 266 -14.64 -26.13 12.67
C GLU A 266 -15.53 -26.41 11.46
N ALA A 267 -14.95 -26.64 10.27
CA ALA A 267 -15.59 -27.58 9.38
C ALA A 267 -15.61 -28.91 10.14
N PRO A 268 -16.74 -29.62 10.26
CA PRO A 268 -16.70 -30.99 10.74
C PRO A 268 -15.60 -31.70 9.97
N GLN A 269 -14.70 -32.41 10.67
CA GLN A 269 -13.92 -33.42 9.99
C GLN A 269 -14.94 -34.38 9.36
N GLU A 270 -15.23 -34.18 8.07
CA GLU A 270 -15.91 -35.19 7.26
C GLU A 270 -15.02 -36.42 7.36
N ALA A 271 -15.43 -37.36 8.19
CA ALA A 271 -14.94 -38.72 8.17
C ALA A 271 -15.17 -39.25 6.74
N ASP A 272 -14.06 -39.54 6.05
CA ASP A 272 -13.94 -40.48 4.93
C ASP A 272 -15.07 -40.52 3.88
N ALA A 273 -15.45 -39.37 3.32
CA ALA A 273 -16.20 -39.33 2.06
C ALA A 273 -15.25 -39.06 0.88
N PRO A 274 -15.19 -39.92 -0.16
CA PRO A 274 -14.29 -39.72 -1.30
C PRO A 274 -14.70 -38.47 -2.10
N ARG A 275 -13.81 -37.47 -2.13
CA ARG A 275 -13.94 -36.25 -2.93
C ARG A 275 -14.11 -36.56 -4.42
N ALA A 276 -15.34 -36.56 -4.91
CA ALA A 276 -15.63 -36.47 -6.34
C ALA A 276 -15.23 -35.08 -6.86
N LYS A 277 -14.11 -34.99 -7.60
CA LYS A 277 -13.65 -33.77 -8.28
C LYS A 277 -14.63 -33.39 -9.39
N ARG A 278 -15.63 -32.57 -9.06
CA ARG A 278 -16.49 -31.93 -10.07
C ARG A 278 -15.73 -30.76 -10.70
N ARG A 279 -15.00 -31.02 -11.80
CA ARG A 279 -14.40 -29.98 -12.65
C ARG A 279 -15.52 -29.25 -13.41
N LYS A 280 -15.64 -27.93 -13.26
CA LYS A 280 -16.37 -27.10 -14.25
C LYS A 280 -15.50 -26.94 -15.51
N PRO A 281 -16.08 -26.76 -16.71
CA PRO A 281 -15.33 -26.73 -17.97
C PRO A 281 -14.41 -25.51 -18.16
N ASN A 282 -14.50 -24.46 -17.33
CA ASN A 282 -13.87 -23.16 -17.61
C ASN A 282 -12.80 -22.71 -16.60
N GLY A 283 -12.12 -23.63 -15.90
CA GLY A 283 -10.79 -23.42 -15.30
C GLY A 283 -10.61 -22.34 -14.21
N SER A 284 -11.59 -21.48 -13.96
CA SER A 284 -11.60 -20.52 -12.85
C SER A 284 -12.42 -21.11 -11.70
N SER A 285 -11.72 -21.64 -10.71
CA SER A 285 -12.33 -21.76 -9.38
C SER A 285 -12.48 -20.34 -8.84
N GLU A 286 -13.70 -19.88 -8.59
CA GLU A 286 -13.90 -18.89 -7.54
C GLU A 286 -13.26 -19.49 -6.29
N ALA A 287 -12.12 -18.94 -5.89
CA ALA A 287 -11.53 -19.27 -4.61
C ALA A 287 -12.54 -18.79 -3.57
N HIS A 288 -13.40 -19.70 -3.09
CA HIS A 288 -14.09 -19.47 -1.83
C HIS A 288 -13.01 -19.16 -0.81
N GLU A 289 -12.90 -17.89 -0.43
CA GLU A 289 -11.97 -17.48 0.61
C GLU A 289 -12.26 -18.32 1.84
N SER A 290 -11.30 -19.17 2.24
CA SER A 290 -11.44 -19.92 3.47
C SER A 290 -11.50 -18.94 4.63
N MET A 291 -12.64 -18.93 5.33
CA MET A 291 -12.81 -18.16 6.55
C MET A 291 -11.87 -18.72 7.62
N GLY A 292 -11.10 -17.85 8.28
CA GLY A 292 -10.37 -18.24 9.48
C GLY A 292 -11.33 -18.41 10.65
N ALA A 293 -10.96 -19.24 11.63
CA ALA A 293 -11.75 -19.50 12.85
C ALA A 293 -12.09 -18.23 13.67
N ASN A 294 -11.43 -17.11 13.39
CA ASN A 294 -11.69 -15.81 14.02
C ASN A 294 -12.05 -14.72 12.99
N SER A 295 -12.98 -15.04 12.09
CA SER A 295 -13.57 -14.08 11.15
C SER A 295 -15.10 -14.10 11.24
N LEU A 296 -15.74 -13.01 10.81
CA LEU A 296 -17.20 -12.92 10.68
C LEU A 296 -17.56 -12.78 9.22
N TRP A 297 -18.65 -13.45 8.80
CA TRP A 297 -19.27 -13.16 7.52
C TRP A 297 -20.27 -12.03 7.74
N VAL A 298 -20.10 -10.93 7.02
CA VAL A 298 -20.87 -9.69 7.23
C VAL A 298 -21.45 -9.19 5.91
N SER A 299 -22.47 -8.33 5.99
CA SER A 299 -23.12 -7.69 4.85
C SER A 299 -23.11 -6.17 5.01
N LEU A 300 -22.84 -5.46 3.92
CA LEU A 300 -23.04 -4.03 3.80
C LEU A 300 -24.51 -3.70 3.49
N PRO A 301 -24.93 -2.44 3.68
CA PRO A 301 -26.30 -2.03 3.37
C PRO A 301 -26.74 -2.26 1.91
N ASN A 302 -25.81 -2.22 0.97
CA ASN A 302 -26.04 -2.52 -0.44
C ASN A 302 -26.15 -4.03 -0.75
N GLY A 303 -26.06 -4.90 0.26
CA GLY A 303 -26.09 -6.36 0.12
C GLY A 303 -24.74 -6.99 -0.23
N THR A 304 -23.66 -6.21 -0.37
CA THR A 304 -22.32 -6.77 -0.57
C THR A 304 -21.89 -7.54 0.68
N GLU A 305 -21.60 -8.82 0.52
CA GLU A 305 -21.12 -9.68 1.59
C GLU A 305 -19.61 -9.89 1.53
N PHE A 306 -18.95 -9.95 2.69
CA PHE A 306 -17.52 -10.18 2.77
C PHE A 306 -17.10 -10.78 4.11
N ALA A 307 -15.87 -11.31 4.17
CA ALA A 307 -15.26 -11.78 5.41
C ALA A 307 -14.59 -10.61 6.16
N LEU A 308 -15.11 -10.25 7.33
CA LEU A 308 -14.49 -9.30 8.24
C LEU A 308 -13.43 -10.03 9.08
N ARG A 309 -12.16 -9.79 8.76
CA ARG A 309 -11.01 -10.38 9.44
C ARG A 309 -10.53 -9.45 10.57
N ALA A 310 -9.74 -9.97 11.50
CA ALA A 310 -9.21 -9.21 12.65
C ALA A 310 -10.27 -8.70 13.66
N ILE A 311 -11.21 -9.56 14.05
CA ILE A 311 -12.18 -9.26 15.11
C ILE A 311 -11.58 -9.29 16.52
N SER A 312 -10.32 -9.69 16.67
CA SER A 312 -9.62 -9.69 17.96
C SER A 312 -9.59 -8.31 18.63
N ARG A 313 -9.76 -7.22 17.86
CA ARG A 313 -9.88 -5.85 18.39
C ARG A 313 -11.16 -5.61 19.20
N LEU A 314 -12.20 -6.42 18.97
CA LEU A 314 -13.43 -6.37 19.75
C LEU A 314 -13.30 -7.05 21.12
N ASN A 315 -12.12 -7.63 21.44
CA ASN A 315 -11.90 -8.44 22.64
C ASN A 315 -12.93 -9.57 22.80
N THR A 316 -13.41 -10.14 21.70
CA THR A 316 -14.39 -11.25 21.66
C THR A 316 -13.97 -12.30 20.64
N LYS A 317 -14.47 -13.53 20.79
CA LYS A 317 -14.32 -14.58 19.76
C LYS A 317 -15.42 -14.46 18.72
N ALA A 318 -15.16 -14.94 17.50
CA ALA A 318 -16.15 -14.98 16.43
C ALA A 318 -17.42 -15.74 16.85
N SER A 319 -17.23 -16.87 17.55
CA SER A 319 -18.29 -17.74 18.06
C SER A 319 -19.28 -17.02 18.98
N ASP A 320 -18.82 -15.96 19.64
CA ASP A 320 -19.59 -15.27 20.67
C ASP A 320 -20.38 -14.08 20.07
N VAL A 321 -20.14 -13.77 18.79
CA VAL A 321 -20.84 -12.70 18.08
C VAL A 321 -22.14 -13.22 17.48
N LYS A 322 -23.25 -12.66 17.95
CA LYS A 322 -24.60 -13.05 17.48
C LYS A 322 -24.85 -12.56 16.05
N PRO A 323 -25.42 -13.39 15.16
CA PRO A 323 -26.04 -12.91 13.92
C PRO A 323 -27.01 -11.76 14.18
N GLY A 324 -27.02 -10.77 13.30
CA GLY A 324 -27.79 -9.53 13.45
C GLY A 324 -27.07 -8.43 14.22
N SER A 325 -25.92 -8.71 14.84
CA SER A 325 -25.09 -7.65 15.46
C SER A 325 -24.59 -6.67 14.40
N ILE A 326 -24.53 -5.40 14.75
CA ILE A 326 -23.98 -4.35 13.88
C ILE A 326 -22.57 -4.03 14.36
N ILE A 327 -21.62 -3.98 13.43
CA ILE A 327 -20.22 -3.70 13.72
C ILE A 327 -19.77 -2.50 12.88
N THR A 328 -19.16 -1.52 13.53
CA THR A 328 -18.33 -0.53 12.84
C THR A 328 -16.98 -1.16 12.51
N PHE A 329 -16.57 -1.06 11.26
CA PHE A 329 -15.28 -1.55 10.78
C PHE A 329 -14.52 -0.46 10.02
N THR A 330 -13.21 -0.55 10.06
CA THR A 330 -12.27 0.30 9.32
C THR A 330 -11.81 -0.38 8.05
N TYR A 331 -11.62 0.36 6.95
CA TYR A 331 -11.10 -0.17 5.68
C TYR A 331 -10.14 0.81 4.96
N HIS A 332 -9.41 0.31 3.95
CA HIS A 332 -8.40 1.04 3.17
C HIS A 332 -8.83 1.25 1.72
N GLY A 333 -9.95 1.95 1.50
CA GLY A 333 -10.56 2.07 0.19
C GLY A 333 -11.31 0.82 -0.27
N TRP A 334 -11.68 0.80 -1.55
CA TRP A 334 -12.61 -0.18 -2.13
C TRP A 334 -12.02 -0.82 -3.39
N SER A 335 -12.32 -2.10 -3.62
CA SER A 335 -11.95 -2.82 -4.85
C SER A 335 -13.11 -3.72 -5.27
N ASN A 336 -13.68 -3.49 -6.45
CA ASN A 336 -14.87 -4.21 -6.95
C ASN A 336 -16.03 -4.23 -5.94
N GLY A 337 -16.23 -3.12 -5.22
CA GLY A 337 -17.26 -3.00 -4.20
C GLY A 337 -16.95 -3.65 -2.85
N LEU A 338 -15.81 -4.31 -2.71
CA LEU A 338 -15.37 -4.88 -1.44
C LEU A 338 -14.44 -3.90 -0.71
N PRO A 339 -14.58 -3.76 0.62
CA PRO A 339 -13.64 -2.97 1.40
C PRO A 339 -12.27 -3.65 1.42
N LEU A 340 -11.20 -2.89 1.24
CA LEU A 340 -9.83 -3.40 1.29
C LEU A 340 -9.33 -3.45 2.75
N ASN A 341 -8.77 -4.59 3.16
CA ASN A 341 -8.24 -4.84 4.50
C ASN A 341 -9.20 -4.44 5.65
N PRO A 342 -10.47 -4.89 5.61
CA PRO A 342 -11.44 -4.49 6.61
C PRO A 342 -11.06 -5.05 7.99
N SER A 343 -11.27 -4.26 9.05
CA SER A 343 -10.96 -4.64 10.44
C SER A 343 -12.02 -4.10 11.39
N ALA A 344 -12.60 -4.98 12.21
CA ALA A 344 -13.61 -4.59 13.19
C ALA A 344 -13.06 -3.55 14.19
N GLN A 345 -13.90 -2.60 14.60
CA GLN A 345 -13.57 -1.60 15.62
C GLN A 345 -14.49 -1.68 16.83
N ALA A 346 -15.80 -1.69 16.64
CA ALA A 346 -16.76 -1.65 17.74
C ALA A 346 -18.11 -2.29 17.37
N PHE A 347 -18.81 -2.82 18.37
CA PHE A 347 -20.23 -3.12 18.26
C PHE A 347 -21.05 -1.83 18.29
N ARG A 348 -22.15 -1.80 17.54
CA ARG A 348 -23.13 -0.72 17.57
C ARG A 348 -24.41 -1.21 18.19
N THR A 349 -24.79 -0.56 19.29
CA THR A 349 -26.05 -0.78 20.01
C THR A 349 -26.93 0.49 19.99
N ASP A 350 -26.41 1.56 19.40
CA ASP A 350 -26.97 2.91 19.35
C ASP A 350 -27.74 3.20 18.05
N ARG A 351 -27.69 2.30 17.07
CA ARG A 351 -28.39 2.43 15.78
C ARG A 351 -29.03 1.11 15.35
N SER A 352 -30.16 1.20 14.66
CA SER A 352 -30.75 0.04 13.97
C SER A 352 -30.06 -0.20 12.63
N TRP A 353 -30.27 -1.39 12.05
CA TRP A 353 -29.73 -1.71 10.72
C TRP A 353 -30.46 -0.93 9.63
N GLU A 354 -31.75 -0.65 9.83
CA GLU A 354 -32.58 0.18 8.97
C GLU A 354 -32.02 1.61 8.91
N ASP A 355 -31.69 2.22 10.07
CA ASP A 355 -31.07 3.55 10.10
C ASP A 355 -29.76 3.62 9.33
N ILE A 356 -28.96 2.55 9.39
CA ILE A 356 -27.69 2.48 8.67
C ILE A 356 -27.94 2.36 7.16
N LYS A 357 -28.91 1.54 6.73
CA LYS A 357 -29.26 1.44 5.30
C LYS A 357 -29.71 2.75 4.71
N ASP A 358 -30.55 3.48 5.43
CA ASP A 358 -31.11 4.74 4.94
C ASP A 358 -30.05 5.85 4.80
N ASN A 359 -28.93 5.72 5.52
CA ASN A 359 -27.81 6.67 5.50
C ASN A 359 -26.57 6.14 4.76
N PHE A 360 -26.65 4.96 4.13
CA PHE A 360 -25.51 4.38 3.46
C PHE A 360 -25.19 5.12 2.15
N ILE A 361 -23.97 5.61 2.05
CA ILE A 361 -23.45 6.23 0.84
C ILE A 361 -22.55 5.19 0.15
N PRO A 362 -22.97 4.60 -0.99
CA PRO A 362 -22.16 3.62 -1.68
C PRO A 362 -20.83 4.25 -2.13
N PRO A 363 -19.74 3.48 -2.19
CA PRO A 363 -18.49 3.99 -2.72
C PRO A 363 -18.69 4.45 -4.18
N PRO A 364 -18.05 5.56 -4.58
CA PRO A 364 -18.33 6.25 -5.85
C PRO A 364 -18.14 5.40 -7.12
N ASN A 365 -17.43 4.27 -7.03
CA ASN A 365 -17.18 3.38 -8.16
C ASN A 365 -18.20 2.23 -8.29
N LEU A 366 -19.24 2.16 -7.44
CA LEU A 366 -20.24 1.09 -7.46
C LEU A 366 -21.48 1.41 -8.31
N GLU A 367 -21.76 2.69 -8.57
CA GLU A 367 -23.01 3.10 -9.23
C GLU A 367 -23.11 2.68 -10.70
N LEU A 368 -22.00 2.31 -11.34
CA LEU A 368 -21.98 1.91 -12.75
C LEU A 368 -22.60 0.53 -13.04
N GLY A 369 -23.01 -0.24 -12.03
CA GLY A 369 -23.54 -1.60 -12.22
C GLY A 369 -24.99 -1.86 -11.77
N LEU A 370 -25.63 -0.95 -11.03
CA LEU A 370 -26.94 -1.20 -10.40
C LEU A 370 -28.11 -0.38 -11.00
N ALA A 371 -27.84 0.47 -12.00
CA ALA A 371 -28.83 1.38 -12.55
C ALA A 371 -29.62 0.82 -13.75
N GLU A 372 -30.24 -0.36 -13.67
CA GLU A 372 -31.30 -0.78 -14.61
C GLU A 372 -32.50 -1.50 -13.96
N GLY A 373 -32.63 -1.47 -12.62
CA GLY A 373 -33.58 -2.34 -11.91
C GLY A 373 -34.73 -1.69 -11.13
N ARG A 374 -34.93 -0.35 -11.14
CA ARG A 374 -36.02 0.27 -10.34
C ARG A 374 -37.20 0.76 -11.19
N VAL A 375 -38.27 -0.02 -11.07
CA VAL A 375 -39.67 0.22 -11.46
C VAL A 375 -40.08 1.68 -11.32
N LYS A 376 -40.46 2.31 -12.45
CA LYS A 376 -41.20 3.57 -12.48
C LYS A 376 -42.55 3.36 -11.76
N ARG A 377 -42.71 3.90 -10.54
CA ARG A 377 -44.04 4.14 -9.98
C ARG A 377 -44.68 5.26 -10.80
N GLN A 378 -45.59 4.87 -11.69
CA GLN A 378 -46.45 5.75 -12.45
C GLN A 378 -47.45 6.40 -11.48
N VAL A 379 -47.22 7.66 -11.09
CA VAL A 379 -48.22 8.45 -10.38
C VAL A 379 -49.22 8.93 -11.42
N SER A 380 -50.38 8.29 -11.47
CA SER A 380 -51.53 8.68 -12.27
C SER A 380 -52.22 9.90 -11.64
N LEU A 381 -51.88 11.09 -12.14
CA LEU A 381 -52.65 12.31 -11.91
C LEU A 381 -53.97 12.22 -12.69
N LYS A 382 -55.07 11.91 -11.99
CA LYS A 382 -56.43 12.16 -12.49
C LYS A 382 -56.63 13.68 -12.59
N ARG A 383 -56.72 14.21 -13.81
CA ARG A 383 -57.30 15.54 -14.06
C ARG A 383 -58.81 15.45 -13.81
N ALA A 384 -59.29 16.20 -12.84
CA ALA A 384 -60.69 16.54 -12.72
C ALA A 384 -61.02 17.59 -13.80
N SER A 385 -62.00 17.28 -14.62
CA SER A 385 -62.69 18.21 -15.50
C SER A 385 -63.71 19.02 -14.69
N SER A 386 -63.60 20.34 -14.71
CA SER A 386 -64.71 21.24 -14.38
C SER A 386 -64.57 22.56 -15.13
N THR A 387 -65.66 22.89 -15.84
CA THR A 387 -66.06 24.13 -16.54
C THR A 387 -65.24 24.58 -17.73
#